data_AF-A0A8J3ZCV6-F1
#
_entry.id   AF-A0A8J3ZCV6-F1
#
_cell.length_a   1.000
_cell.length_b   1.000
_cell.length_c   1.000
_cell.angle_alpha   90.00
_cell.angle_beta   90.00
_cell.angle_gamma   90.00
#
_symmetry.space_group_name_H-M   'P 1'
#
loop_
_entity.id
_entity.type
_entity.pdbx_description
1 polymer ?
#
loop_
_entity_poly.entity_id
_entity_poly.type
_entity_poly.pdbx_seq_one_letter_code
_entity_poly.pdbx_strand_id
1 'polypeptide(L)'
;MTSEDHDPQPQQDPADDEWNKSTNARATRRLALICWLAVAVLAVLAAGYLLQAHVGSHRLSLSSVELDQASDESDEENAAVLVVRNRIEKAQSLLESSEKYPGLYGGVETRKAAAQEIDAARAELPAALSRASQANDRYRAAQREQATARDRNDEMWLVWLLYLGAVGLVAGVVHAVNRHISGERRRDFENRQLVNEIESAGADDDLSLEFPDLWRQNKVQLRLYHQLVLNYATSARRTTQISLISGFVFLLAVGVVATFASDVPSAISSSVVVAAGTVVTGFIANAVLRNADSSSREVTSFFAHPLEVERMLAAERIIATMPEAARPAAQTLIVNALTRAVEVRAPVAENPIDGAQDRTESDQLERGS
;
A
#
# COMPACT_ATOMS: atom_id res chain seq x y z
N MET A 1 -46.55 8.62 -53.42
CA MET A 1 -47.21 8.89 -52.13
C MET A 1 -47.20 7.61 -51.34
N THR A 2 -46.03 7.28 -50.80
CA THR A 2 -45.82 6.18 -49.87
C THR A 2 -45.56 6.83 -48.53
N SER A 3 -46.43 6.56 -47.57
CA SER A 3 -46.28 6.99 -46.18
C SER A 3 -45.02 6.31 -45.64
N GLU A 4 -43.92 7.04 -45.50
CA GLU A 4 -42.77 6.59 -44.71
C GLU A 4 -43.23 6.55 -43.25
N ASP A 5 -43.51 5.34 -42.76
CA ASP A 5 -43.65 5.04 -41.34
C ASP A 5 -42.31 5.39 -40.67
N HIS A 6 -42.28 6.56 -40.06
CA HIS A 6 -41.18 7.01 -39.23
C HIS A 6 -41.30 6.25 -37.90
N ASP A 7 -40.55 5.17 -37.77
CA ASP A 7 -40.46 4.40 -36.53
C ASP A 7 -40.05 5.36 -35.40
N PRO A 8 -40.86 5.54 -34.34
CA PRO A 8 -40.54 6.47 -33.28
C PRO A 8 -39.24 6.00 -32.62
N GLN A 9 -38.21 6.84 -32.71
CA GLN A 9 -36.96 6.64 -31.99
C GLN A 9 -37.28 6.29 -30.54
N PRO A 10 -36.69 5.21 -29.97
CA PRO A 10 -36.95 4.83 -28.60
C PRO A 10 -36.60 6.00 -27.69
N GLN A 11 -37.64 6.65 -27.17
CA GLN A 11 -37.53 7.79 -26.28
C GLN A 11 -36.81 7.29 -25.04
N GLN A 12 -35.49 7.55 -24.93
CA GLN A 12 -34.71 7.18 -23.76
C GLN A 12 -35.36 7.84 -22.55
N ASP A 13 -35.87 7.01 -21.63
CA ASP A 13 -36.57 7.49 -20.46
C ASP A 13 -35.57 8.25 -19.58
N PRO A 14 -35.76 9.57 -19.33
CA PRO A 14 -34.85 10.36 -18.49
C PRO A 14 -34.70 9.76 -17.08
N ALA A 15 -35.64 8.90 -16.66
CA ALA A 15 -35.57 8.15 -15.41
C ALA A 15 -34.37 7.17 -15.34
N ASP A 16 -33.96 6.56 -16.45
CA ASP A 16 -32.86 5.59 -16.46
C ASP A 16 -31.49 6.26 -16.24
N ASP A 17 -31.33 7.49 -16.72
CA ASP A 17 -30.09 8.26 -16.59
C ASP A 17 -29.91 8.86 -15.17
N GLU A 18 -31.00 9.14 -14.46
CA GLU A 18 -30.97 9.50 -13.04
C GLU A 18 -30.66 8.28 -12.14
N TRP A 19 -31.23 7.12 -12.46
CA TRP A 19 -31.02 5.91 -11.66
C TRP A 19 -29.54 5.51 -11.63
N ASN A 20 -28.88 5.53 -12.80
CA ASN A 20 -27.47 5.19 -12.96
C ASN A 20 -26.51 6.19 -12.29
N LYS A 21 -26.87 7.48 -12.24
CA LYS A 21 -26.10 8.50 -11.48
C LYS A 21 -26.12 8.21 -9.98
N SER A 22 -27.27 7.80 -9.45
CA SER A 22 -27.44 7.60 -8.01
C SER A 22 -26.71 6.34 -7.49
N THR A 23 -26.60 5.29 -8.31
CA THR A 23 -25.94 4.03 -7.95
C THR A 23 -24.42 4.18 -7.96
N ASN A 24 -23.85 4.81 -9.00
CA ASN A 24 -22.41 5.07 -9.07
C ASN A 24 -21.92 6.05 -7.98
N ALA A 25 -22.71 7.08 -7.68
CA ALA A 25 -22.40 7.99 -6.58
C ALA A 25 -22.41 7.28 -5.20
N ARG A 26 -23.31 6.32 -5.00
CA ARG A 26 -23.35 5.51 -3.77
C ARG A 26 -22.18 4.53 -3.69
N ALA A 27 -21.83 3.87 -4.80
CA ALA A 27 -20.70 2.94 -4.85
C ALA A 27 -19.37 3.64 -4.55
N THR A 28 -19.11 4.80 -5.16
CA THR A 28 -17.88 5.58 -4.91
C THR A 28 -17.81 6.09 -3.47
N ARG A 29 -18.91 6.55 -2.88
CA ARG A 29 -18.95 6.94 -1.45
C ARG A 29 -18.68 5.78 -0.51
N ARG A 30 -19.24 4.59 -0.79
CA ARG A 30 -18.98 3.39 0.00
C ARG A 30 -17.51 2.99 -0.04
N LEU A 31 -16.89 3.03 -1.22
CA LEU A 31 -15.48 2.70 -1.38
C LEU A 31 -14.59 3.72 -0.64
N ALA A 32 -14.89 5.01 -0.74
CA ALA A 32 -14.20 6.04 0.03
C ALA A 32 -14.31 5.83 1.55
N LEU A 33 -15.50 5.47 2.05
CA LEU A 33 -15.72 5.15 3.46
C LEU A 33 -14.92 3.93 3.92
N ILE A 34 -14.86 2.87 3.10
CA ILE A 34 -14.06 1.68 3.39
C ILE A 34 -12.57 2.03 3.46
N CYS A 35 -12.06 2.84 2.53
CA CYS A 35 -10.68 3.31 2.56
C CYS A 35 -10.40 4.15 3.83
N TRP A 36 -11.30 5.06 4.20
CA TRP A 36 -11.17 5.85 5.42
C TRP A 36 -11.21 4.99 6.70
N LEU A 37 -12.08 3.98 6.74
CA LEU A 37 -12.12 3.01 7.84
C LEU A 37 -10.81 2.24 7.96
N ALA A 38 -10.24 1.79 6.83
CA ALA A 38 -8.94 1.10 6.84
C ALA A 38 -7.82 2.00 7.38
N VAL A 39 -7.78 3.27 6.97
CA VAL A 39 -6.82 4.25 7.50
C VAL A 39 -7.06 4.51 8.99
N ALA A 40 -8.32 4.62 9.43
CA ALA A 40 -8.67 4.82 10.83
C ALA A 40 -8.25 3.63 11.71
N VAL A 41 -8.45 2.40 11.24
CA VAL A 41 -8.01 1.18 11.94
C VAL A 41 -6.49 1.16 12.06
N LEU A 42 -5.75 1.45 10.98
CA LEU A 42 -4.29 1.56 11.03
C LEU A 42 -3.82 2.66 12.00
N ALA A 43 -4.52 3.79 12.05
CA ALA A 43 -4.22 4.88 12.98
C ALA A 43 -4.47 4.49 14.44
N VAL A 44 -5.55 3.75 14.73
CA VAL A 44 -5.84 3.24 16.08
C VAL A 44 -4.78 2.22 16.52
N LEU A 45 -4.39 1.31 15.63
CA LEU A 45 -3.29 0.37 15.89
C LEU A 45 -1.98 1.11 16.16
N ALA A 46 -1.66 2.14 15.35
CA ALA A 46 -0.50 3.00 15.58
C ALA A 46 -0.55 3.69 16.94
N ALA A 47 -1.72 4.21 17.33
CA ALA A 47 -1.92 4.88 18.61
C ALA A 47 -1.76 3.92 19.80
N GLY A 48 -2.29 2.69 19.70
CA GLY A 48 -2.10 1.66 20.72
C GLY A 48 -0.61 1.32 20.91
N TYR A 49 0.13 1.20 19.80
CA TYR A 49 1.56 0.95 19.83
C TYR A 49 2.36 2.15 20.40
N LEU A 50 1.94 3.39 20.10
CA LEU A 50 2.55 4.62 20.65
C LEU A 50 2.40 4.65 22.17
N LEU A 51 1.23 4.26 22.67
CA LEU A 51 0.97 4.18 24.10
C LEU A 51 1.92 3.15 24.77
N GLN A 52 2.10 1.99 24.14
CA GLN A 52 3.03 0.97 24.63
C GLN A 52 4.49 1.44 24.64
N ALA A 53 4.93 2.14 23.58
CA ALA A 53 6.27 2.72 23.53
C ALA A 53 6.48 3.81 24.59
N HIS A 54 5.46 4.64 24.83
CA HIS A 54 5.51 5.66 25.88
C HIS A 54 5.66 5.04 27.27
N VAL A 55 4.94 3.95 27.56
CA VAL A 55 5.12 3.18 28.80
C VAL A 55 6.53 2.60 28.90
N GLY A 56 7.11 2.13 27.79
CA GLY A 56 8.51 1.68 27.73
C GLY A 56 9.51 2.78 28.10
N SER A 57 9.31 4.00 27.59
CA SER A 57 10.16 5.16 27.89
C SER A 57 10.12 5.55 29.38
N HIS A 58 8.97 5.41 30.02
CA HIS A 58 8.84 5.62 31.47
C HIS A 58 9.57 4.57 32.30
N ARG A 59 9.69 3.32 31.81
CA ARG A 59 10.48 2.29 32.50
C ARG A 59 11.97 2.58 32.42
N LEU A 60 12.44 3.13 31.30
CA LEU A 60 13.83 3.57 31.16
C LEU A 60 14.20 4.64 32.17
N SER A 61 13.35 5.64 32.39
CA SER A 61 13.62 6.70 33.36
C SER A 61 13.62 6.19 34.81
N LEU A 62 12.77 5.21 35.13
CA LEU A 62 12.82 4.54 36.44
C LEU A 62 14.11 3.75 36.62
N SER A 63 14.53 2.98 35.61
CA SER A 63 15.77 2.19 35.66
C SER A 63 17.04 3.04 35.78
N SER A 64 17.05 4.26 35.24
CA SER A 64 18.19 5.17 35.44
C SER A 64 18.27 5.67 36.89
N VAL A 65 17.12 5.95 37.53
CA VAL A 65 17.11 6.37 38.94
C VAL A 65 17.58 5.25 39.86
N GLU A 66 17.15 4.01 39.59
CA GLU A 66 17.62 2.84 40.35
C GLU A 66 19.12 2.59 40.15
N LEU A 67 19.66 2.81 38.95
CA LEU A 67 21.09 2.69 38.69
C LEU A 67 21.89 3.74 39.46
N ASP A 68 21.44 4.99 39.47
CA ASP A 68 22.10 6.08 40.20
C ASP A 68 22.09 5.78 41.70
N GLN A 69 20.96 5.34 42.26
CA GLN A 69 20.86 4.93 43.66
C GLN A 69 21.79 3.76 44.00
N ALA A 70 21.88 2.75 43.14
CA ALA A 70 22.77 1.61 43.35
C ALA A 70 24.26 2.00 43.21
N SER A 71 24.57 2.98 42.36
CA SER A 71 25.92 3.54 42.23
C SER A 71 26.33 4.26 43.52
N ASP A 72 25.46 5.13 44.04
CA ASP A 72 25.69 5.88 45.28
C ASP A 72 25.87 4.93 46.49
N GLU A 73 25.01 3.89 46.61
CA GLU A 73 25.13 2.87 47.66
C GLU A 73 26.47 2.10 47.56
N SER A 74 26.89 1.77 46.35
CA SER A 74 28.19 1.11 46.09
C SER A 74 29.36 2.00 46.49
N ASP A 75 29.33 3.28 46.13
CA ASP A 75 30.39 4.23 46.47
C ASP A 75 30.48 4.51 47.98
N GLU A 76 29.33 4.62 48.66
CA GLU A 76 29.27 4.78 50.12
C GLU A 76 29.87 3.57 50.86
N GLU A 77 29.50 2.34 50.47
CA GLU A 77 30.02 1.13 51.10
C GLU A 77 31.51 0.90 50.78
N ASN A 78 31.96 1.23 49.57
CA ASN A 78 33.38 1.21 49.22
C ASN A 78 34.18 2.25 50.04
N ALA A 79 33.62 3.44 50.28
CA ALA A 79 34.22 4.45 51.15
C ALA A 79 34.31 3.96 52.61
N ALA A 80 33.29 3.26 53.11
CA ALA A 80 33.31 2.66 54.45
C ALA A 80 34.46 1.64 54.61
N VAL A 81 34.71 0.81 53.58
CA VAL A 81 35.87 -0.11 53.57
C VAL A 81 37.19 0.65 53.64
N LEU A 82 37.34 1.77 52.91
CA LEU A 82 38.53 2.61 52.96
C LEU A 82 38.75 3.24 54.34
N VAL A 83 37.68 3.68 55.01
CA VAL A 83 37.78 4.22 56.38
C VAL A 83 38.29 3.17 57.36
N VAL A 84 37.76 1.93 57.31
CA VAL A 84 38.23 0.83 58.17
C VAL A 84 39.70 0.51 57.87
N ARG A 85 40.09 0.46 56.59
CA ARG A 85 41.47 0.20 56.18
C ARG A 85 42.42 1.30 56.67
N ASN A 86 42.06 2.57 56.51
CA ASN A 86 42.84 3.72 56.98
C ASN A 86 43.02 3.70 58.50
N ARG A 87 42.01 3.26 59.27
CA ARG A 87 42.14 3.05 60.72
C ARG A 87 43.19 2.00 61.06
N ILE A 88 43.18 0.87 60.35
CA ILE A 88 44.19 -0.20 60.52
C ILE A 88 45.59 0.34 60.21
N GLU A 89 45.77 0.99 59.06
CA GLU A 89 47.08 1.53 58.63
C GLU A 89 47.60 2.59 59.61
N LYS A 90 46.73 3.48 60.09
CA LYS A 90 47.08 4.48 61.10
C LYS A 90 47.50 3.83 62.42
N ALA A 91 46.72 2.88 62.92
CA ALA A 91 47.03 2.17 64.17
C ALA A 91 48.33 1.35 64.05
N GLN A 92 48.60 0.73 62.89
CA GLN A 92 49.86 0.05 62.60
C GLN A 92 51.06 1.01 62.63
N SER A 93 50.93 2.19 62.02
CA SER A 93 52.00 3.20 62.04
C SER A 93 52.31 3.72 63.45
N LEU A 94 51.29 3.85 64.31
CA LEU A 94 51.44 4.21 65.72
C LEU A 94 52.13 3.09 66.51
N LEU A 95 51.76 1.83 66.25
CA LEU A 95 52.41 0.69 66.87
C LEU A 95 53.89 0.63 66.50
N GLU A 96 54.23 0.71 65.21
CA GLU A 96 55.61 0.68 64.72
C GLU A 96 56.46 1.83 65.27
N SER A 97 55.92 3.05 65.28
CA SER A 97 56.63 4.22 65.84
C SER A 97 56.86 4.12 67.35
N SER A 98 55.91 3.57 68.09
CA SER A 98 56.05 3.33 69.55
C SER A 98 57.05 2.22 69.88
N GLU A 99 57.18 1.19 69.02
CA GLU A 99 58.20 0.15 69.15
C GLU A 99 59.60 0.69 68.85
N LYS A 100 59.72 1.50 67.79
CA LYS A 100 60.99 2.08 67.37
C LYS A 100 61.51 3.16 68.32
N TYR A 101 60.61 3.91 68.98
CA TYR A 101 60.95 5.04 69.83
C TYR A 101 60.13 5.07 71.14
N PRO A 102 60.37 4.13 72.07
CA PRO A 102 59.52 3.93 73.27
C PRO A 102 59.52 5.11 74.25
N GLY A 103 60.51 6.00 74.19
CA GLY A 103 60.55 7.21 75.03
C GLY A 103 59.84 8.44 74.45
N LEU A 104 59.49 8.43 73.15
CA LEU A 104 59.01 9.62 72.44
C LEU A 104 57.53 9.54 72.02
N TYR A 105 57.04 8.34 71.64
CA TYR A 105 55.71 8.16 71.05
C TYR A 105 54.74 7.34 71.93
N GLY A 106 54.95 7.41 73.25
CA GLY A 106 54.05 6.84 74.26
C GLY A 106 54.50 5.48 74.81
N GLY A 107 54.03 5.16 76.01
CA GLY A 107 54.43 3.99 76.79
C GLY A 107 53.69 2.70 76.42
N VAL A 108 53.71 1.71 77.32
CA VAL A 108 53.03 0.41 77.13
C VAL A 108 51.53 0.57 76.81
N GLU A 109 50.88 1.61 77.36
CA GLU A 109 49.47 1.88 77.14
C GLU A 109 49.14 2.29 75.70
N THR A 110 49.98 3.07 75.01
CA THR A 110 49.71 3.44 73.61
C THR A 110 49.83 2.24 72.68
N ARG A 111 50.77 1.33 72.95
CA ARG A 111 50.88 0.05 72.24
C ARG A 111 49.65 -0.83 72.44
N LYS A 112 49.16 -0.93 73.68
CA LYS A 112 47.95 -1.70 74.00
C LYS A 112 46.71 -1.12 73.30
N ALA A 113 46.56 0.20 73.32
CA ALA A 113 45.46 0.89 72.64
C ALA A 113 45.52 0.70 71.13
N ALA A 114 46.69 0.85 70.51
CA ALA A 114 46.87 0.63 69.07
C ALA A 114 46.58 -0.82 68.67
N ALA A 115 47.04 -1.80 69.46
CA ALA A 115 46.75 -3.21 69.21
C ALA A 115 45.25 -3.52 69.31
N GLN A 116 44.57 -2.98 70.34
CA GLN A 116 43.11 -3.12 70.47
C GLN A 116 42.35 -2.48 69.32
N GLU A 117 42.79 -1.30 68.83
CA GLU A 117 42.18 -0.65 67.66
C GLU A 117 42.37 -1.46 66.38
N ILE A 118 43.55 -2.06 66.18
CA ILE A 118 43.80 -2.98 65.05
C ILE A 118 42.85 -4.17 65.11
N ASP A 119 42.74 -4.83 66.26
CA ASP A 119 41.88 -6.01 66.42
C ASP A 119 40.40 -5.67 66.21
N ALA A 120 39.93 -4.53 66.73
CA ALA A 120 38.57 -4.05 66.54
C ALA A 120 38.29 -3.73 65.06
N ALA A 121 39.17 -2.97 64.38
CA ALA A 121 39.00 -2.64 62.97
C ALA A 121 39.09 -3.89 62.07
N ARG A 122 39.93 -4.88 62.45
CA ARG A 122 40.03 -6.16 61.73
C ARG A 122 38.78 -7.02 61.89
N ALA A 123 38.08 -6.92 63.02
CA ALA A 123 36.78 -7.58 63.23
C ALA A 123 35.66 -6.91 62.41
N GLU A 124 35.72 -5.59 62.19
CA GLU A 124 34.75 -4.82 61.38
C GLU A 124 34.95 -5.03 59.86
N LEU A 125 36.18 -5.24 59.42
CA LEU A 125 36.54 -5.29 57.99
C LEU A 125 35.76 -6.34 57.16
N PRO A 126 35.54 -7.59 57.61
CA PRO A 126 34.76 -8.57 56.85
C PRO A 126 33.31 -8.14 56.62
N ALA A 127 32.69 -7.50 57.60
CA ALA A 127 31.31 -7.00 57.47
C ALA A 127 31.24 -5.83 56.49
N ALA A 128 32.21 -4.92 56.52
CA ALA A 128 32.32 -3.82 55.56
C ALA A 128 32.55 -4.35 54.12
N LEU A 129 33.47 -5.32 53.95
CA LEU A 129 33.72 -5.96 52.65
C LEU A 129 32.48 -6.69 52.12
N SER A 130 31.74 -7.39 52.99
CA SER A 130 30.50 -8.06 52.60
C SER A 130 29.44 -7.06 52.10
N ARG A 131 29.24 -5.94 52.80
CA ARG A 131 28.30 -4.89 52.38
C ARG A 131 28.72 -4.26 51.06
N ALA A 132 29.99 -3.90 50.92
CA ALA A 132 30.55 -3.38 49.67
C ALA A 132 30.38 -4.38 48.51
N SER A 133 30.59 -5.67 48.72
CA SER A 133 30.37 -6.69 47.68
C SER A 133 28.90 -6.78 47.25
N GLN A 134 27.98 -6.75 48.21
CA GLN A 134 26.55 -6.80 47.93
C GLN A 134 26.06 -5.55 47.18
N ALA A 135 26.56 -4.36 47.55
CA ALA A 135 26.25 -3.12 46.86
C ALA A 135 26.79 -3.13 45.41
N ASN A 136 28.02 -3.59 45.21
CA ASN A 136 28.60 -3.77 43.87
C ASN A 136 27.79 -4.77 43.01
N ASP A 137 27.27 -5.84 43.60
CA ASP A 137 26.43 -6.81 42.87
C ASP A 137 25.08 -6.21 42.46
N ARG A 138 24.46 -5.39 43.32
CA ARG A 138 23.24 -4.63 42.97
C ARG A 138 23.48 -3.63 41.85
N TYR A 139 24.58 -2.88 41.93
CA TYR A 139 24.97 -1.95 40.88
C TYR A 139 25.16 -2.66 39.53
N ARG A 140 25.84 -3.81 39.52
CA ARG A 140 26.00 -4.63 38.30
C ARG A 140 24.68 -5.19 37.78
N ALA A 141 23.76 -5.58 38.66
CA ALA A 141 22.44 -6.05 38.26
C ALA A 141 21.63 -4.92 37.61
N ALA A 142 21.58 -3.74 38.23
CA ALA A 142 20.93 -2.54 37.69
C ALA A 142 21.54 -2.14 36.33
N GLN A 143 22.87 -2.23 36.19
CA GLN A 143 23.55 -1.92 34.93
C GLN A 143 23.15 -2.87 33.79
N ARG A 144 23.00 -4.17 34.07
CA ARG A 144 22.51 -5.15 33.08
C ARG A 144 21.07 -4.89 32.69
N GLU A 145 20.22 -4.56 33.66
CA GLU A 145 18.83 -4.21 33.39
C GLU A 145 18.72 -2.98 32.48
N GLN A 146 19.47 -1.91 32.79
CA GLN A 146 19.52 -0.72 31.97
C GLN A 146 20.04 -1.02 30.54
N ALA A 147 21.07 -1.85 30.41
CA ALA A 147 21.60 -2.26 29.11
C ALA A 147 20.54 -3.00 28.28
N THR A 148 19.80 -3.95 28.88
CA THR A 148 18.72 -4.67 28.19
C THR A 148 17.53 -3.77 27.85
N ALA A 149 17.22 -2.79 28.69
CA ALA A 149 16.16 -1.82 28.43
C ALA A 149 16.53 -0.89 27.26
N ARG A 150 17.80 -0.47 27.17
CA ARG A 150 18.32 0.38 26.10
C ARG A 150 18.33 -0.35 24.75
N ASP A 151 18.79 -1.60 24.73
CA ASP A 151 18.82 -2.45 23.52
C ASP A 151 17.41 -2.60 22.91
N ARG A 152 16.39 -2.88 23.75
CA ARG A 152 14.99 -2.92 23.32
C ARG A 152 14.48 -1.60 22.74
N ASN A 153 14.93 -0.47 23.29
CA ASN A 153 14.49 0.85 22.83
C ASN A 153 15.15 1.26 21.51
N ASP A 154 16.43 0.90 21.32
CA ASP A 154 17.15 1.14 20.06
C ASP A 154 16.55 0.29 18.92
N GLU A 155 16.17 -0.96 19.19
CA GLU A 155 15.48 -1.82 18.23
C GLU A 155 14.10 -1.24 17.84
N MET A 156 13.35 -0.69 18.82
CA MET A 156 12.04 -0.09 18.57
C MET A 156 12.08 1.11 17.63
N TRP A 157 13.14 1.93 17.62
CA TRP A 157 13.20 3.11 16.73
C TRP A 157 13.12 2.73 15.24
N LEU A 158 13.81 1.67 14.82
CA LEU A 158 13.75 1.19 13.44
C LEU A 158 12.34 0.71 13.08
N VAL A 159 11.69 0.03 14.02
CA VAL A 159 10.28 -0.39 13.89
C VAL A 159 9.37 0.82 13.68
N TRP A 160 9.57 1.90 14.44
CA TRP A 160 8.81 3.15 14.30
C TRP A 160 8.96 3.80 12.93
N LEU A 161 10.20 3.93 12.44
CA LEU A 161 10.45 4.49 11.10
C LEU A 161 9.77 3.67 10.01
N LEU A 162 9.84 2.36 10.11
CA LEU A 162 9.27 1.44 9.13
C LEU A 162 7.73 1.51 9.16
N TYR A 163 7.13 1.59 10.34
CA TYR A 163 5.67 1.74 10.50
C TYR A 163 5.15 3.10 9.99
N LEU A 164 5.82 4.20 10.33
CA LEU A 164 5.50 5.53 9.82
C LEU A 164 5.64 5.60 8.30
N GLY A 165 6.67 4.97 7.75
CA GLY A 165 6.86 4.82 6.31
C GLY A 165 5.68 4.07 5.66
N ALA A 166 5.27 2.95 6.22
CA ALA A 166 4.14 2.16 5.72
C ALA A 166 2.81 2.93 5.77
N VAL A 167 2.50 3.59 6.90
CA VAL A 167 1.29 4.41 7.05
C VAL A 167 1.30 5.59 6.08
N GLY A 168 2.42 6.30 5.95
CA GLY A 168 2.56 7.41 5.01
C GLY A 168 2.37 6.97 3.55
N LEU A 169 2.88 5.78 3.21
CA LEU A 169 2.76 5.20 1.87
C LEU A 169 1.30 4.80 1.55
N VAL A 170 0.59 4.16 2.49
CA VAL A 170 -0.84 3.85 2.37
C VAL A 170 -1.67 5.13 2.23
N ALA A 171 -1.43 6.13 3.09
CA ALA A 171 -2.11 7.42 3.02
C ALA A 171 -1.87 8.14 1.69
N GLY A 172 -0.64 8.07 1.16
CA GLY A 172 -0.28 8.61 -0.15
C GLY A 172 -1.06 7.95 -1.29
N VAL A 173 -1.20 6.62 -1.28
CA VAL A 173 -2.01 5.90 -2.27
C VAL A 173 -3.48 6.27 -2.17
N VAL A 174 -4.06 6.28 -0.97
CA VAL A 174 -5.46 6.67 -0.76
C VAL A 174 -5.69 8.10 -1.27
N HIS A 175 -4.76 9.03 -1.00
CA HIS A 175 -4.83 10.39 -1.52
C HIS A 175 -4.74 10.44 -3.04
N ALA A 176 -3.82 9.68 -3.65
CA ALA A 176 -3.66 9.61 -5.10
C ALA A 176 -4.90 9.03 -5.80
N VAL A 177 -5.49 7.96 -5.25
CA VAL A 177 -6.73 7.35 -5.74
C VAL A 177 -7.88 8.35 -5.63
N ASN A 178 -8.03 9.00 -4.48
CA ASN A 178 -9.10 9.98 -4.27
C ASN A 178 -8.96 11.19 -5.24
N ARG A 179 -7.73 11.67 -5.45
CA ARG A 179 -7.44 12.71 -6.44
C ARG A 179 -7.75 12.24 -7.85
N HIS A 180 -7.49 10.97 -8.18
CA HIS A 180 -7.81 10.39 -9.48
C HIS A 180 -9.31 10.34 -9.73
N ILE A 181 -10.09 9.80 -8.79
CA ILE A 181 -11.56 9.73 -8.86
C ILE A 181 -12.16 11.14 -9.01
N SER A 182 -11.59 12.12 -8.30
CA SER A 182 -12.01 13.52 -8.40
C SER A 182 -11.76 14.10 -9.80
N GLY A 183 -10.66 13.68 -10.45
CA GLY A 183 -10.32 14.08 -11.82
C GLY A 183 -11.18 13.39 -12.88
N GLU A 184 -11.57 12.13 -12.68
CA GLU A 184 -12.45 11.39 -13.59
C GLU A 184 -13.82 12.05 -13.72
N ARG A 185 -14.38 12.59 -12.61
CA ARG A 185 -15.66 13.33 -12.67
C ARG A 185 -15.64 14.51 -13.64
N ARG A 186 -14.49 15.18 -13.78
CA ARG A 186 -14.33 16.28 -14.73
C ARG A 186 -14.29 15.77 -16.17
N ARG A 187 -13.62 14.65 -16.41
CA ARG A 187 -13.54 14.01 -17.74
C ARG A 187 -14.85 13.40 -18.18
N ASP A 188 -15.62 12.83 -17.26
CA ASP A 188 -16.95 12.33 -17.57
C ASP A 188 -17.87 13.45 -18.03
N PHE A 189 -17.73 14.65 -17.44
CA PHE A 189 -18.45 15.83 -17.89
C PHE A 189 -18.01 16.27 -19.30
N GLU A 190 -16.70 16.32 -19.56
CA GLU A 190 -16.15 16.62 -20.89
C GLU A 190 -16.58 15.58 -21.95
N ASN A 191 -16.57 14.29 -21.61
CA ASN A 191 -17.03 13.22 -22.51
C ASN A 191 -18.53 13.32 -22.80
N ARG A 192 -19.36 13.67 -21.80
CA ARG A 192 -20.79 13.94 -22.03
C ARG A 192 -20.99 15.13 -22.96
N GLN A 193 -20.21 16.19 -22.81
CA GLN A 193 -20.26 17.32 -23.74
C GLN A 193 -19.88 16.90 -25.16
N LEU A 194 -18.84 16.08 -25.33
CA LEU A 194 -18.45 15.55 -26.64
C LEU A 194 -19.56 14.68 -27.26
N VAL A 195 -20.22 13.82 -26.47
CA VAL A 195 -21.34 13.00 -26.95
C VAL A 195 -22.51 13.87 -27.39
N ASN A 196 -22.89 14.87 -26.58
CA ASN A 196 -23.95 15.82 -26.95
C ASN A 196 -23.57 16.62 -28.21
N GLU A 197 -22.28 16.96 -28.38
CA GLU A 197 -21.79 17.64 -29.58
C GLU A 197 -21.88 16.74 -30.82
N ILE A 198 -21.52 15.44 -30.70
CA ILE A 198 -21.69 14.45 -31.77
C ILE A 198 -23.17 14.31 -32.16
N GLU A 199 -24.06 14.22 -31.17
CA GLU A 199 -25.50 14.07 -31.40
C GLU A 199 -26.09 15.31 -32.07
N SER A 200 -25.76 16.51 -31.56
CA SER A 200 -26.19 17.77 -32.18
C SER A 200 -25.62 17.97 -33.59
N ALA A 201 -24.38 17.52 -33.84
CA ALA A 201 -23.78 17.56 -35.16
C ALA A 201 -24.39 16.55 -36.14
N GLY A 202 -25.12 15.53 -35.66
CA GLY A 202 -25.86 14.57 -36.48
C GLY A 202 -27.32 14.94 -36.71
N ALA A 203 -27.92 15.74 -35.81
CA ALA A 203 -29.35 16.06 -35.79
C ALA A 203 -29.73 17.35 -36.57
N ASP A 204 -28.79 17.98 -37.28
CA ASP A 204 -29.11 19.13 -38.14
C ASP A 204 -29.90 18.65 -39.38
N ASP A 205 -31.22 18.58 -39.27
CA ASP A 205 -32.11 18.10 -40.36
C ASP A 205 -32.08 19.00 -41.63
N ASP A 206 -31.47 20.19 -41.56
CA ASP A 206 -31.38 21.16 -42.67
C ASP A 206 -30.11 21.01 -43.52
N LEU A 207 -29.43 19.86 -43.43
CA LEU A 207 -28.21 19.62 -44.18
C LEU A 207 -28.50 19.48 -45.66
N SER A 208 -27.77 20.26 -46.46
CA SER A 208 -27.73 20.05 -47.90
C SER A 208 -27.23 18.63 -48.18
N LEU A 209 -27.96 17.89 -49.01
CA LEU A 209 -27.53 16.56 -49.49
C LEU A 209 -26.31 16.63 -50.43
N GLU A 210 -25.64 17.79 -50.50
CA GLU A 210 -24.43 17.95 -51.27
C GLU A 210 -23.26 17.26 -50.57
N PHE A 211 -22.58 16.40 -51.32
CA PHE A 211 -21.41 15.64 -50.87
C PHE A 211 -20.37 16.43 -50.04
N PRO A 212 -20.01 17.70 -50.38
CA PRO A 212 -19.01 18.45 -49.62
C PRO A 212 -19.39 18.74 -48.18
N ASP A 213 -20.68 18.84 -47.87
CA ASP A 213 -21.19 19.11 -46.53
C ASP A 213 -21.24 17.83 -45.71
N LEU A 214 -21.78 16.74 -46.28
CA LEU A 214 -21.74 15.40 -45.69
C LEU A 214 -20.30 14.96 -45.36
N TRP A 215 -19.34 15.24 -46.24
CA TRP A 215 -17.94 14.92 -46.00
C TRP A 215 -17.33 15.74 -44.86
N ARG A 216 -17.66 17.04 -44.77
CA ARG A 216 -17.20 17.90 -43.66
C ARG A 216 -17.72 17.40 -42.33
N GLN A 217 -18.98 17.03 -42.28
CA GLN A 217 -19.64 16.53 -41.08
C GLN A 217 -19.11 15.16 -40.65
N ASN A 218 -18.90 14.24 -41.60
CA ASN A 218 -18.26 12.96 -41.33
C ASN A 218 -16.86 13.14 -40.72
N LYS A 219 -16.06 14.08 -41.25
CA LYS A 219 -14.74 14.41 -40.68
C LYS A 219 -14.82 14.96 -39.26
N VAL A 220 -15.83 15.78 -38.96
CA VAL A 220 -16.05 16.31 -37.60
C VAL A 220 -16.42 15.17 -36.65
N GLN A 221 -17.39 14.34 -37.02
CA GLN A 221 -17.77 13.17 -36.24
C GLN A 221 -16.59 12.24 -35.99
N LEU A 222 -15.81 11.90 -37.03
CA LEU A 222 -14.63 11.02 -36.89
C LEU A 222 -13.60 11.61 -35.91
N ARG A 223 -13.39 12.94 -35.93
CA ARG A 223 -12.50 13.63 -34.99
C ARG A 223 -13.01 13.54 -33.55
N LEU A 224 -14.31 13.79 -33.32
CA LEU A 224 -14.92 13.69 -31.99
C LEU A 224 -14.86 12.26 -31.45
N TYR A 225 -15.17 11.26 -32.28
CA TYR A 225 -15.02 9.85 -31.93
C TYR A 225 -13.58 9.47 -31.60
N HIS A 226 -12.61 9.92 -32.40
CA HIS A 226 -11.20 9.66 -32.13
C HIS A 226 -10.78 10.23 -30.77
N GLN A 227 -11.26 11.43 -30.42
CA GLN A 227 -11.00 12.05 -29.13
C GLN A 227 -11.66 11.27 -27.98
N LEU A 228 -12.89 10.77 -28.16
CA LEU A 228 -13.57 9.93 -27.18
C LEU A 228 -12.80 8.63 -26.91
N VAL A 229 -12.34 7.95 -27.96
CA VAL A 229 -11.54 6.72 -27.85
C VAL A 229 -10.20 6.99 -27.17
N LEU A 230 -9.52 8.10 -27.50
CA LEU A 230 -8.28 8.50 -26.82
C LEU A 230 -8.50 8.78 -25.33
N ASN A 231 -9.58 9.48 -24.99
CA ASN A 231 -9.94 9.73 -23.59
C ASN A 231 -10.19 8.41 -22.84
N TYR A 232 -10.92 7.48 -23.46
CA TYR A 232 -11.18 6.17 -22.88
C TYR A 232 -9.89 5.36 -22.67
N ALA A 233 -9.04 5.27 -23.70
CA ALA A 233 -7.77 4.54 -23.62
C ALA A 233 -6.82 5.13 -22.57
N THR A 234 -6.74 6.46 -22.47
CA THR A 234 -5.90 7.12 -21.45
C THR A 234 -6.44 6.94 -20.05
N SER A 235 -7.77 6.91 -19.86
CA SER A 235 -8.38 6.61 -18.56
C SER A 235 -8.10 5.17 -18.14
N ALA A 236 -8.43 4.20 -19.01
CA ALA A 236 -8.23 2.77 -18.73
C ALA A 236 -6.77 2.44 -18.36
N ARG A 237 -5.80 3.04 -19.08
CA ARG A 237 -4.37 2.88 -18.76
C ARG A 237 -4.03 3.40 -17.37
N ARG A 238 -4.54 4.58 -16.98
CA ARG A 238 -4.28 5.16 -15.65
C ARG A 238 -4.96 4.35 -14.55
N THR A 239 -6.20 3.93 -14.73
CA THR A 239 -6.92 3.10 -13.76
C THR A 239 -6.19 1.78 -13.54
N THR A 240 -5.65 1.17 -14.60
CA THR A 240 -4.82 -0.05 -14.51
C THR A 240 -3.53 0.20 -13.72
N GLN A 241 -2.81 1.28 -14.02
CA GLN A 241 -1.59 1.65 -13.29
C GLN A 241 -1.87 1.89 -11.79
N ILE A 242 -2.97 2.58 -11.47
CA ILE A 242 -3.36 2.86 -10.09
C ILE A 242 -3.75 1.56 -9.37
N SER A 243 -4.47 0.65 -10.03
CA SER A 243 -4.81 -0.66 -9.45
C SER A 243 -3.56 -1.49 -9.15
N LEU A 244 -2.58 -1.50 -10.06
CA LEU A 244 -1.30 -2.19 -9.85
C LEU A 244 -0.51 -1.58 -8.68
N ILE A 245 -0.39 -0.26 -8.64
CA ILE A 245 0.29 0.44 -7.55
C ILE A 245 -0.42 0.18 -6.23
N SER A 246 -1.74 0.26 -6.19
CA SER A 246 -2.56 0.00 -5.00
C SER A 246 -2.34 -1.42 -4.46
N GLY A 247 -2.40 -2.43 -5.34
CA GLY A 247 -2.14 -3.83 -4.98
C GLY A 247 -0.71 -4.05 -4.46
N PHE A 248 0.28 -3.43 -5.11
CA PHE A 248 1.67 -3.50 -4.67
C PHE A 248 1.89 -2.87 -3.28
N VAL A 249 1.30 -1.69 -3.05
CA VAL A 249 1.34 -1.01 -1.75
C VAL A 249 0.66 -1.84 -0.66
N PHE A 250 -0.46 -2.45 -0.98
CA PHE A 250 -1.14 -3.36 -0.06
C PHE A 250 -0.24 -4.54 0.33
N LEU A 251 0.43 -5.17 -0.64
CA LEU A 251 1.38 -6.26 -0.37
C LEU A 251 2.56 -5.81 0.50
N LEU A 252 3.11 -4.61 0.25
CA LEU A 252 4.16 -4.05 1.10
C LEU A 252 3.67 -3.83 2.54
N ALA A 253 2.47 -3.25 2.72
CA ALA A 253 1.92 -3.01 4.05
C ALA A 253 1.71 -4.33 4.81
N VAL A 254 1.18 -5.37 4.15
CA VAL A 254 1.02 -6.69 4.76
C VAL A 254 2.37 -7.34 5.07
N GLY A 255 3.34 -7.24 4.17
CA GLY A 255 4.70 -7.78 4.39
C GLY A 255 5.38 -7.14 5.60
N VAL A 256 5.23 -5.82 5.76
CA VAL A 256 5.69 -5.07 6.93
C VAL A 256 5.04 -5.61 8.21
N VAL A 257 3.71 -5.75 8.24
CA VAL A 257 3.01 -6.29 9.41
C VAL A 257 3.45 -7.72 9.72
N ALA A 258 3.69 -8.54 8.70
CA ALA A 258 4.16 -9.92 8.87
C ALA A 258 5.55 -10.00 9.53
N THR A 259 6.45 -9.04 9.33
CA THR A 259 7.76 -9.04 10.01
C THR A 259 7.68 -8.81 11.51
N PHE A 260 6.56 -8.27 12.02
CA PHE A 260 6.36 -8.04 13.46
C PHE A 260 5.57 -9.16 14.14
N ALA A 261 5.12 -10.15 13.38
CA ALA A 261 4.39 -11.31 13.86
C ALA A 261 5.37 -12.31 14.50
N SER A 262 5.81 -12.04 15.73
CA SER A 262 6.76 -12.88 16.47
C SER A 262 6.16 -14.19 16.99
N ASP A 263 4.84 -14.33 16.92
CA ASP A 263 4.13 -15.55 17.31
C ASP A 263 3.92 -16.48 16.11
N VAL A 264 4.22 -17.78 16.26
CA VAL A 264 3.99 -18.80 15.20
C VAL A 264 2.55 -18.78 14.65
N PRO A 265 1.48 -18.67 15.48
CA PRO A 265 0.12 -18.49 14.98
C PRO A 265 -0.06 -17.24 14.11
N SER A 266 0.60 -16.13 14.48
CA SER A 266 0.52 -14.87 13.74
C SER A 266 1.23 -14.98 12.38
N ALA A 267 2.37 -15.67 12.31
CA ALA A 267 3.07 -15.97 11.07
C ALA A 267 2.25 -16.85 10.11
N ILE A 268 1.53 -17.86 10.63
CA ILE A 268 0.64 -18.69 9.82
C ILE A 268 -0.51 -17.85 9.28
N SER A 269 -1.16 -17.05 10.12
CA SER A 269 -2.29 -16.22 9.70
C SER A 269 -1.89 -15.17 8.66
N SER A 270 -0.71 -14.55 8.79
CA SER A 270 -0.21 -13.57 7.83
C SER A 270 0.11 -14.22 6.49
N SER A 271 0.65 -15.44 6.48
CA SER A 271 0.91 -16.18 5.24
C SER A 271 -0.37 -16.48 4.45
N VAL A 272 -1.46 -16.85 5.13
CA VAL A 272 -2.77 -17.11 4.50
C VAL A 272 -3.36 -15.83 3.92
N VAL A 273 -3.26 -14.71 4.65
CA VAL A 273 -3.73 -13.40 4.17
C VAL A 273 -2.94 -12.93 2.96
N VAL A 274 -1.61 -13.10 2.95
CA VAL A 274 -0.76 -12.78 1.79
C VAL A 274 -1.16 -13.64 0.60
N ALA A 275 -1.26 -14.96 0.78
CA ALA A 275 -1.63 -15.88 -0.29
C ALA A 275 -3.01 -15.54 -0.89
N ALA A 276 -4.02 -15.33 -0.04
CA ALA A 276 -5.35 -14.91 -0.48
C ALA A 276 -5.32 -13.56 -1.21
N GLY A 277 -4.56 -12.59 -0.68
CA GLY A 277 -4.37 -11.28 -1.30
C GLY A 277 -3.70 -11.36 -2.68
N THR A 278 -2.69 -12.21 -2.85
CA THR A 278 -2.04 -12.44 -4.15
C THR A 278 -3.00 -13.07 -5.15
N VAL A 279 -3.79 -14.05 -4.74
CA VAL A 279 -4.80 -14.69 -5.61
C VAL A 279 -5.86 -13.69 -6.05
N VAL A 280 -6.41 -12.90 -5.13
CA VAL A 280 -7.42 -11.87 -5.44
C VAL A 280 -6.83 -10.79 -6.36
N THR A 281 -5.61 -10.33 -6.09
CA THR A 281 -4.93 -9.33 -6.93
C THR A 281 -4.67 -9.88 -8.33
N GLY A 282 -4.20 -11.12 -8.44
CA GLY A 282 -4.00 -11.80 -9.72
C GLY A 282 -5.30 -11.96 -10.52
N PHE A 283 -6.39 -12.32 -9.84
CA PHE A 283 -7.72 -12.42 -10.47
C PHE A 283 -8.20 -11.06 -10.99
N ILE A 284 -8.09 -9.99 -10.20
CA ILE A 284 -8.46 -8.63 -10.61
C ILE A 284 -7.61 -8.16 -11.78
N ALA A 285 -6.29 -8.37 -11.72
CA ALA A 285 -5.38 -8.00 -12.81
C ALA A 285 -5.74 -8.73 -14.12
N ASN A 286 -6.05 -10.03 -14.04
CA ASN A 286 -6.47 -10.81 -15.19
C ASN A 286 -7.81 -10.31 -15.76
N ALA A 287 -8.79 -10.01 -14.90
CA ALA A 287 -10.07 -9.46 -15.34
C ALA A 287 -9.92 -8.10 -16.04
N VAL A 288 -9.09 -7.21 -15.49
CA VAL A 288 -8.81 -5.89 -16.10
C VAL A 288 -8.12 -6.02 -17.45
N LEU A 289 -7.10 -6.89 -17.57
CA LEU A 289 -6.41 -7.15 -18.84
C LEU A 289 -7.36 -7.71 -19.90
N ARG A 290 -8.21 -8.66 -19.52
CA ARG A 290 -9.18 -9.29 -20.42
C ARG A 290 -10.24 -8.29 -20.90
N ASN A 291 -10.66 -7.38 -20.02
CA ASN A 291 -11.59 -6.32 -20.38
C ASN A 291 -10.93 -5.28 -21.32
N ALA A 292 -9.66 -4.94 -21.08
CA ALA A 292 -8.89 -4.05 -21.94
C ALA A 292 -8.68 -4.65 -23.36
N ASP A 293 -8.41 -5.95 -23.46
CA ASP A 293 -8.30 -6.64 -24.75
C ASP A 293 -9.62 -6.63 -25.52
N SER A 294 -10.75 -6.89 -24.83
CA SER A 294 -12.08 -6.85 -25.44
C SER A 294 -12.40 -5.45 -26.00
N SER A 295 -12.20 -4.40 -25.21
CA SER A 295 -12.41 -3.03 -25.67
C SER A 295 -11.47 -2.65 -26.81
N SER A 296 -10.22 -3.11 -26.81
CA SER A 296 -9.29 -2.84 -27.92
C SER A 296 -9.73 -3.52 -29.22
N ARG A 297 -10.26 -4.74 -29.15
CA ARG A 297 -10.80 -5.47 -30.31
C ARG A 297 -12.04 -4.77 -30.87
N GLU A 298 -12.93 -4.33 -30.00
CA GLU A 298 -14.13 -3.59 -30.38
C GLU A 298 -13.77 -2.26 -31.05
N VAL A 299 -12.85 -1.49 -30.46
CA VAL A 299 -12.35 -0.24 -31.06
C VAL A 299 -11.70 -0.47 -32.43
N THR A 300 -10.90 -1.53 -32.59
CA THR A 300 -10.31 -1.86 -33.91
C THR A 300 -11.34 -2.32 -34.94
N SER A 301 -12.40 -3.00 -34.49
CA SER A 301 -13.56 -3.33 -35.33
C SER A 301 -14.27 -2.06 -35.83
N PHE A 302 -14.51 -1.08 -34.95
CA PHE A 302 -15.16 0.17 -35.33
C PHE A 302 -14.32 0.99 -36.31
N PHE A 303 -12.99 1.03 -36.18
CA PHE A 303 -12.14 1.74 -37.13
C PHE A 303 -12.04 1.07 -38.51
N ALA A 304 -12.44 -0.20 -38.65
CA ALA A 304 -12.50 -0.83 -39.96
C ALA A 304 -13.68 -0.35 -40.81
N HIS A 305 -14.75 0.16 -40.17
CA HIS A 305 -15.98 0.54 -40.87
C HIS A 305 -15.83 1.80 -41.75
N PRO A 306 -15.19 2.90 -41.30
CA PRO A 306 -14.96 4.08 -42.15
C PRO A 306 -14.11 3.76 -43.38
N LEU A 307 -13.13 2.85 -43.26
CA LEU A 307 -12.29 2.42 -44.38
C LEU A 307 -13.10 1.70 -45.46
N GLU A 308 -14.18 1.00 -45.09
CA GLU A 308 -15.09 0.37 -46.05
C GLU A 308 -15.93 1.40 -46.78
N VAL A 309 -16.41 2.43 -46.08
CA VAL A 309 -17.14 3.56 -46.67
C VAL A 309 -16.24 4.36 -47.61
N GLU A 310 -14.99 4.63 -47.23
CA GLU A 310 -14.03 5.30 -48.11
C GLU A 310 -13.74 4.48 -49.38
N ARG A 311 -13.60 3.15 -49.25
CA ARG A 311 -13.44 2.25 -50.40
C ARG A 311 -14.67 2.25 -51.31
N MET A 312 -15.88 2.26 -50.74
CA MET A 312 -17.13 2.39 -51.50
C MET A 312 -17.19 3.71 -52.28
N LEU A 313 -16.95 4.85 -51.61
CA LEU A 313 -16.98 6.17 -52.24
C LEU A 313 -15.90 6.33 -53.31
N ALA A 314 -14.70 5.78 -53.08
CA ALA A 314 -13.65 5.74 -54.10
C ALA A 314 -14.08 4.92 -55.31
N ALA A 315 -14.70 3.76 -55.09
CA ALA A 315 -15.16 2.89 -56.16
C ALA A 315 -16.34 3.51 -56.93
N GLU A 316 -17.26 4.21 -56.25
CA GLU A 316 -18.32 5.01 -56.89
C GLU A 316 -17.74 6.11 -57.79
N ARG A 317 -16.76 6.88 -57.30
CA ARG A 317 -16.07 7.90 -58.10
C ARG A 317 -15.38 7.33 -59.32
N ILE A 318 -14.71 6.19 -59.17
CA ILE A 318 -14.07 5.49 -60.30
C ILE A 318 -15.11 5.14 -61.36
N ILE A 319 -16.26 4.58 -60.96
CA ILE A 319 -17.37 4.26 -61.88
C ILE A 319 -17.90 5.51 -62.58
N ALA A 320 -18.05 6.62 -61.86
CA ALA A 320 -18.54 7.87 -62.45
C ALA A 320 -17.64 8.36 -63.60
N THR A 321 -16.33 8.10 -63.53
CA THR A 321 -15.38 8.45 -64.59
C THR A 321 -15.33 7.46 -65.77
N MET A 322 -15.94 6.28 -65.66
CA MET A 322 -15.92 5.27 -66.71
C MET A 322 -16.92 5.58 -67.85
N PRO A 323 -16.63 5.15 -69.09
CA PRO A 323 -17.58 5.22 -70.20
C PRO A 323 -18.90 4.53 -69.88
N GLU A 324 -20.01 5.09 -70.35
CA GLU A 324 -21.37 4.66 -70.00
C GLU A 324 -21.61 3.16 -70.26
N ALA A 325 -21.02 2.63 -71.33
CA ALA A 325 -21.09 1.20 -71.69
C ALA A 325 -20.44 0.26 -70.65
N ALA A 326 -19.47 0.74 -69.85
CA ALA A 326 -18.73 -0.08 -68.88
C ALA A 326 -19.26 0.04 -67.44
N ARG A 327 -20.07 1.06 -67.14
CA ARG A 327 -20.60 1.31 -65.78
C ARG A 327 -21.42 0.17 -65.19
N PRO A 328 -22.36 -0.47 -65.94
CA PRO A 328 -23.20 -1.52 -65.37
C PRO A 328 -22.37 -2.71 -64.87
N ALA A 329 -21.38 -3.12 -65.69
CA ALA A 329 -20.49 -4.23 -65.35
C ALA A 329 -19.67 -3.93 -64.09
N ALA A 330 -19.12 -2.72 -63.98
CA ALA A 330 -18.37 -2.28 -62.80
C ALA A 330 -19.25 -2.20 -61.53
N GLN A 331 -20.49 -1.72 -61.63
CA GLN A 331 -21.45 -1.68 -60.52
C GLN A 331 -21.74 -3.08 -59.97
N THR A 332 -22.04 -4.06 -60.84
CA THR A 332 -22.24 -5.46 -60.40
C THR A 332 -21.02 -6.04 -59.71
N LEU A 333 -19.81 -5.67 -60.15
CA LEU A 333 -18.57 -6.18 -59.55
C LEU A 333 -18.38 -5.63 -58.12
N ILE A 334 -18.69 -4.36 -57.89
CA ILE A 334 -18.68 -3.76 -56.55
C ILE A 334 -19.75 -4.38 -55.65
N VAL A 335 -20.99 -4.51 -56.12
CA VAL A 335 -22.08 -5.13 -55.33
C VAL A 335 -21.72 -6.56 -54.92
N ASN A 336 -21.15 -7.34 -55.84
CA ASN A 336 -20.66 -8.69 -55.55
C ASN A 336 -19.48 -8.69 -54.57
N ALA A 337 -18.56 -7.74 -54.68
CA ALA A 337 -17.44 -7.61 -53.75
C ALA A 337 -17.92 -7.25 -52.33
N LEU A 338 -18.93 -6.39 -52.21
CA LEU A 338 -19.50 -5.96 -50.94
C LEU A 338 -20.30 -7.08 -50.26
N THR A 339 -21.19 -7.74 -51.01
CA THR A 339 -21.99 -8.87 -50.48
C THR A 339 -21.10 -10.02 -50.03
N ARG A 340 -20.04 -10.34 -50.78
CA ARG A 340 -19.08 -11.38 -50.38
C ARG A 340 -18.22 -10.98 -49.17
N ALA A 341 -17.87 -9.69 -49.02
CA ALA A 341 -17.14 -9.21 -47.85
C ALA A 341 -17.96 -9.29 -46.55
N VAL A 342 -19.28 -9.11 -46.64
CA VAL A 342 -20.21 -9.25 -45.51
C VAL A 342 -20.33 -10.71 -45.04
N GLU A 343 -20.38 -11.68 -45.96
CA GLU A 343 -20.45 -13.11 -45.61
C GLU A 343 -19.21 -13.64 -44.88
N VAL A 344 -18.01 -13.20 -45.28
CA VAL A 344 -16.74 -13.65 -44.65
C VAL A 344 -16.60 -13.11 -43.22
N ARG A 345 -17.37 -12.08 -42.84
CA ARG A 345 -17.27 -11.38 -41.56
C ARG A 345 -18.41 -11.69 -40.59
N ALA A 346 -19.38 -12.53 -40.97
CA ALA A 346 -20.34 -13.08 -40.03
C ALA A 346 -19.53 -13.67 -38.85
N PRO A 347 -19.75 -13.18 -37.62
CA PRO A 347 -18.88 -13.51 -36.51
C PRO A 347 -18.83 -15.02 -36.37
N VAL A 348 -17.62 -15.58 -36.33
CA VAL A 348 -17.42 -16.83 -35.60
C VAL A 348 -18.00 -16.52 -34.24
N ALA A 349 -19.18 -17.04 -33.96
CA ALA A 349 -19.75 -17.05 -32.63
C ALA A 349 -18.77 -17.89 -31.82
N GLU A 350 -17.74 -17.23 -31.29
CA GLU A 350 -16.89 -17.75 -30.25
C GLU A 350 -17.85 -18.05 -29.11
N ASN A 351 -18.25 -19.32 -29.04
CA ASN A 351 -19.16 -19.85 -28.05
C ASN A 351 -18.54 -19.54 -26.68
N PRO A 352 -19.07 -18.60 -25.87
CA PRO A 352 -18.31 -18.06 -24.74
C PRO A 352 -18.16 -19.02 -23.55
N ILE A 353 -18.58 -20.29 -23.66
CA ILE A 353 -18.81 -21.16 -22.50
C ILE A 353 -18.40 -22.62 -22.75
N ASP A 354 -17.16 -22.87 -23.20
CA ASP A 354 -16.59 -24.23 -23.14
C ASP A 354 -15.36 -24.35 -22.22
N GLY A 355 -14.89 -23.24 -21.65
CA GLY A 355 -13.72 -23.24 -20.76
C GLY A 355 -13.98 -23.60 -19.29
N ALA A 356 -15.24 -23.88 -18.91
CA ALA A 356 -15.62 -24.08 -17.50
C ALA A 356 -16.15 -25.48 -17.16
N GLN A 357 -16.45 -26.34 -18.14
CA GLN A 357 -17.00 -27.69 -17.87
C GLN A 357 -15.95 -28.82 -17.83
N ASP A 358 -14.74 -28.61 -18.33
CA ASP A 358 -13.73 -29.68 -18.43
C ASP A 358 -12.91 -29.94 -17.13
N ARG A 359 -13.22 -29.24 -16.03
CA ARG A 359 -12.55 -29.45 -14.72
C ARG A 359 -13.36 -30.24 -13.70
N THR A 360 -14.61 -30.61 -14.00
CA THR A 360 -15.44 -31.38 -13.06
C THR A 360 -15.46 -32.89 -13.31
N GLU A 361 -15.00 -33.38 -14.46
CA GLU A 361 -14.92 -34.83 -14.73
C GLU A 361 -13.60 -35.47 -14.27
N SER A 362 -12.50 -34.72 -14.26
CA SER A 362 -11.21 -35.23 -13.78
C SER A 362 -11.18 -35.46 -12.27
N ASP A 363 -11.98 -34.71 -11.49
CA ASP A 363 -12.06 -34.84 -10.04
C ASP A 363 -13.03 -35.94 -9.56
N GLN A 364 -13.88 -36.48 -10.45
CA GLN A 364 -14.77 -37.61 -10.11
C GLN A 364 -14.12 -38.98 -10.33
N LEU A 365 -13.05 -39.09 -11.12
CA LEU A 365 -12.36 -40.37 -11.35
C LEU A 365 -11.30 -40.70 -10.28
N GLU A 366 -10.83 -39.73 -9.49
CA GLU A 366 -9.86 -39.97 -8.40
C GLU A 366 -10.49 -40.26 -7.03
N ARG A 367 -11.82 -40.20 -6.86
CA ARG A 367 -12.50 -40.58 -5.60
C ARG A 367 -13.15 -41.97 -5.62
N GLY A 368 -12.88 -42.75 -6.66
CA GLY A 368 -13.40 -44.10 -6.84
C GLY A 368 -12.29 -45.14 -6.98
N SER A 369 -11.36 -45.22 -6.04
CA SER A 369 -10.44 -46.37 -5.89
C SER A 369 -10.06 -46.61 -4.44
#